data_AF-A0A2N3DQU9-F1
#
_entry.id   AF-A0A2N3DQU9-F1
#
_cell.length_a   1.000
_cell.length_b   1.000
_cell.length_c   1.000
_cell.angle_alpha   90.00
_cell.angle_beta   90.00
_cell.angle_gamma   90.00
#
_symmetry.space_group_name_H-M   'P 1'
#
loop_
_entity.id
_entity.type
_entity.pdbx_description
1 polymer ?
#
loop_
_entity_poly.entity_id
_entity_poly.type
_entity_poly.pdbx_seq_one_letter_code
_entity_poly.pdbx_strand_id
1 'polypeptide(L)'
;MTNTMETLIRGAVTKGIGKLADFNRRRLPPPEGAHPFLTGIHKPMEAELTLERLRVTGAIPPKLKGRYLRNGPNPATPPDPASYHWFTGAGMVHGIRIADGRADWYRNRWVRGSEACAALGEPLPPGPRQDGFDAPNTNVVGLAGRTFAIVEAGGKPVELDYELSTIAHNPFDGTLTGAYSAHPHLDPFTGETHAIAYKGDNPNRVWHVVLDRDAHVIREVAIPVSDGPSIHDCAIHEHYVLIFDLPVTFSMKRLIAGYAFPYAWNAEHPARVGLLPRTGGAGDVVWVPVDPCYVFHPANAFETADGRIVVFRPDENALRLQRSCERIFIPPVPTEIFLEGVERAIAANLITDLGYPVR
;
A
#
# COMPACT_ATOMS: atom_id res chain seq x y z
N MET A 1 -6.46 -23.70 -21.34
CA MET A 1 -5.03 -24.00 -21.55
C MET A 1 -4.51 -23.04 -22.60
N THR A 2 -3.79 -22.00 -22.20
CA THR A 2 -3.12 -21.08 -23.12
C THR A 2 -2.00 -21.81 -23.85
N ASN A 3 -1.90 -21.63 -25.16
CA ASN A 3 -0.95 -22.34 -26.01
C ASN A 3 0.49 -21.92 -25.62
N THR A 4 1.42 -22.87 -25.51
CA THR A 4 2.85 -22.64 -25.21
C THR A 4 3.46 -21.57 -26.12
N MET A 5 3.04 -21.51 -27.38
CA MET A 5 3.49 -20.50 -28.34
C MET A 5 2.97 -19.09 -28.01
N GLU A 6 1.74 -18.98 -27.51
CA GLU A 6 1.18 -17.70 -27.04
C GLU A 6 1.92 -17.20 -25.79
N THR A 7 2.30 -18.11 -24.89
CA THR A 7 3.09 -17.79 -23.69
C THR A 7 4.50 -17.30 -24.06
N LEU A 8 5.15 -17.94 -25.05
CA LEU A 8 6.45 -17.52 -25.56
C LEU A 8 6.40 -16.16 -26.26
N ILE A 9 5.38 -15.91 -27.09
CA ILE A 9 5.17 -14.62 -27.77
C ILE A 9 4.91 -13.52 -26.74
N ARG A 10 4.01 -13.75 -25.76
CA ARG A 10 3.77 -12.81 -24.67
C ARG A 10 5.04 -12.52 -23.87
N GLY A 11 5.84 -13.54 -23.57
CA GLY A 11 7.12 -13.38 -22.88
C GLY A 11 8.13 -12.53 -23.67
N ALA A 12 8.25 -12.76 -24.98
CA ALA A 12 9.14 -11.98 -25.85
C ALA A 12 8.68 -10.52 -25.99
N VAL A 13 7.37 -10.29 -26.19
CA VAL A 13 6.77 -8.96 -26.26
C VAL A 13 6.96 -8.20 -24.95
N THR A 14 6.74 -8.85 -23.81
CA THR A 14 6.94 -8.25 -22.47
C THR A 14 8.39 -7.82 -22.28
N LYS A 15 9.36 -8.66 -22.66
CA LYS A 15 10.79 -8.29 -22.62
C LYS A 15 11.13 -7.13 -23.56
N GLY A 16 10.52 -7.10 -24.75
CA GLY A 16 10.68 -5.99 -25.71
C GLY A 16 10.16 -4.66 -25.16
N ILE A 17 8.96 -4.67 -24.57
CA ILE A 17 8.37 -3.50 -23.91
C ILE A 17 9.24 -3.05 -22.75
N GLY A 18 9.74 -3.97 -21.91
CA GLY A 18 10.64 -3.64 -20.81
C GLY A 18 11.91 -2.92 -21.27
N LYS A 19 12.57 -3.43 -22.32
CA LYS A 19 13.76 -2.77 -22.89
C LYS A 19 13.45 -1.38 -23.44
N LEU A 20 12.31 -1.20 -24.10
CA LEU A 20 11.90 0.11 -24.61
C LEU A 20 11.59 1.09 -23.46
N ALA A 21 10.89 0.63 -22.42
CA ALA A 21 10.63 1.40 -21.22
C ALA A 21 11.93 1.83 -20.54
N ASP A 22 12.91 0.94 -20.39
CA ASP A 22 14.22 1.27 -19.81
C ASP A 22 15.00 2.26 -20.68
N PHE A 23 14.95 2.10 -22.01
CA PHE A 23 15.56 3.02 -22.96
C PHE A 23 14.97 4.43 -22.87
N ASN A 24 13.64 4.53 -22.73
CA ASN A 24 12.93 5.80 -22.59
C ASN A 24 13.14 6.41 -21.20
N ARG A 25 13.17 5.60 -20.13
CA ARG A 25 13.41 6.04 -18.76
C ARG A 25 14.71 6.83 -18.62
N ARG A 26 15.79 6.32 -19.23
CA ARG A 26 17.10 6.98 -19.27
C ARG A 26 17.14 8.30 -20.08
N ARG A 27 16.05 8.62 -20.77
CA ARG A 27 15.90 9.81 -21.63
C ARG A 27 14.76 10.71 -21.19
N LEU A 28 14.13 10.43 -20.04
CA LEU A 28 13.17 11.35 -19.46
C LEU A 28 13.87 12.70 -19.21
N PRO A 29 13.19 13.83 -19.46
CA PRO A 29 13.77 15.13 -19.19
C PRO A 29 13.99 15.28 -17.68
N PRO A 30 15.11 15.88 -17.25
CA PRO A 30 15.31 16.19 -15.84
C PRO A 30 14.25 17.21 -15.38
N PRO A 31 13.90 17.22 -14.07
CA PRO A 31 12.98 18.21 -13.53
C PRO A 31 13.55 19.63 -13.68
N GLU A 32 12.66 20.61 -13.83
CA GLU A 32 13.03 22.03 -13.73
C GLU A 32 13.37 22.37 -12.28
N GLY A 33 14.66 22.27 -11.93
CA GLY A 33 15.18 22.54 -10.60
C GLY A 33 15.39 21.29 -9.74
N ALA A 34 15.40 21.48 -8.42
CA ALA A 34 15.60 20.41 -7.46
C ALA A 34 14.40 19.46 -7.44
N HIS A 35 14.65 18.15 -7.51
CA HIS A 35 13.57 17.17 -7.43
C HIS A 35 12.92 17.22 -6.02
N PRO A 36 11.59 17.42 -5.91
CA PRO A 36 10.91 17.66 -4.64
C PRO A 36 11.02 16.47 -3.68
N PHE A 37 11.15 15.26 -4.22
CA PHE A 37 11.26 14.03 -3.45
C PHE A 37 12.70 13.53 -3.25
N LEU A 38 13.70 14.35 -3.58
CA LEU A 38 15.11 14.04 -3.33
C LEU A 38 15.83 15.17 -2.57
N THR A 39 15.06 16.11 -2.02
CA THR A 39 15.59 17.30 -1.33
C THR A 39 14.86 17.58 -0.04
N GLY A 40 15.46 18.42 0.82
CA GLY A 40 14.89 18.77 2.12
C GLY A 40 14.62 17.54 2.99
N ILE A 41 13.40 17.45 3.52
CA ILE A 41 12.95 16.31 4.35
C ILE A 41 12.80 15.00 3.56
N HIS A 42 12.83 15.06 2.22
CA HIS A 42 12.74 13.92 1.32
C HIS A 42 14.12 13.46 0.82
N LYS A 43 15.21 14.12 1.21
CA LYS A 43 16.55 13.66 0.88
C LYS A 43 16.73 12.24 1.46
N PRO A 44 17.13 11.24 0.64
CA PRO A 44 17.35 9.88 1.13
C PRO A 44 18.37 9.84 2.28
N MET A 45 18.10 8.98 3.26
CA MET A 45 19.09 8.58 4.26
C MET A 45 20.21 7.81 3.57
N GLU A 46 21.45 8.16 3.92
CA GLU A 46 22.67 7.56 3.33
C GLU A 46 23.28 6.47 4.24
N ALA A 47 22.72 6.24 5.44
CA ALA A 47 23.25 5.29 6.40
C ALA A 47 22.17 4.64 7.28
N GLU A 48 22.45 3.42 7.74
CA GLU A 48 21.73 2.77 8.84
C GLU A 48 22.29 3.21 10.18
N LEU A 49 21.42 3.61 11.10
CA LEU A 49 21.79 4.12 12.41
C LEU A 49 21.25 3.20 13.50
N THR A 50 22.01 3.12 14.59
CA THR A 50 21.56 2.57 15.87
C THR A 50 21.89 3.60 16.93
N LEU A 51 20.87 4.23 17.49
CA LEU A 51 21.01 5.22 18.53
C LEU A 51 20.37 4.67 19.80
N GLU A 52 21.11 4.62 20.89
CA GLU A 52 20.63 4.15 22.18
C GLU A 52 20.51 5.29 23.17
N ARG A 53 19.67 5.12 24.20
CA ARG A 53 19.46 6.10 25.29
C ARG A 53 19.12 7.48 24.74
N LEU A 54 18.01 7.55 24.00
CA LEU A 54 17.61 8.79 23.33
C LEU A 54 17.29 9.88 24.36
N ARG A 55 17.66 11.12 24.04
CA ARG A 55 17.33 12.28 24.87
C ARG A 55 15.82 12.49 24.87
N VAL A 56 15.24 12.61 26.06
CA VAL A 56 13.82 12.91 26.27
C VAL A 56 13.69 14.28 26.93
N THR A 57 12.84 15.13 26.38
CA THR A 57 12.38 16.38 27.03
C THR A 57 10.94 16.15 27.49
N GLY A 58 10.65 16.40 28.77
CA GLY A 58 9.38 16.03 29.40
C GLY A 58 9.43 14.61 29.99
N ALA A 59 8.29 13.93 30.03
CA ALA A 59 8.18 12.57 30.61
C ALA A 59 7.41 11.64 29.66
N ILE A 60 7.98 10.45 29.38
CA ILE A 60 7.27 9.38 28.69
C ILE A 60 6.43 8.63 29.72
N PRO A 61 5.12 8.41 29.49
CA PRO A 61 4.29 7.63 30.41
C PRO A 61 4.88 6.22 30.63
N PRO A 62 5.17 5.80 31.88
CA PRO A 62 5.82 4.50 32.14
C PRO A 62 5.04 3.28 31.66
N LYS A 63 3.72 3.43 31.46
CA LYS A 63 2.84 2.38 30.93
C LYS A 63 3.00 2.14 29.43
N LEU A 64 3.57 3.07 28.67
CA LEU A 64 3.83 2.87 27.24
C LEU A 64 5.05 1.97 27.07
N LYS A 65 4.81 0.79 26.50
CA LYS A 65 5.84 -0.23 26.26
C LYS A 65 5.64 -0.84 24.89
N GLY A 66 6.59 -0.65 23.99
CA GLY A 66 6.51 -1.19 22.63
C GLY A 66 7.42 -0.47 21.63
N ARG A 67 7.26 -0.84 20.35
CA ARG A 67 7.95 -0.21 19.22
C ARG A 67 6.95 0.59 18.41
N TYR A 68 7.30 1.82 18.06
CA TYR A 68 6.65 2.55 16.97
C TYR A 68 7.50 2.37 15.71
N LEU A 69 6.92 1.80 14.66
CA LEU A 69 7.59 1.53 13.40
C LEU A 69 6.98 2.36 12.27
N ARG A 70 7.80 2.79 11.33
CA ARG A 70 7.36 3.49 10.11
C ARG A 70 8.20 3.03 8.93
N ASN A 71 7.57 2.67 7.82
CA ASN A 71 8.25 2.36 6.57
C ASN A 71 8.18 3.55 5.61
N GLY A 72 9.03 3.55 4.59
CA GLY A 72 8.99 4.51 3.52
C GLY A 72 10.01 4.21 2.43
N PRO A 73 9.83 4.78 1.23
CA PRO A 73 10.81 4.71 0.14
C PRO A 73 12.09 5.46 0.53
N ASN A 74 13.23 4.77 0.48
CA ASN A 74 14.56 5.33 0.68
C ASN A 74 15.55 4.61 -0.25
N PRO A 75 15.75 5.10 -1.50
CA PRO A 75 16.65 4.46 -2.45
C PRO A 75 18.04 4.29 -1.83
N ALA A 76 18.58 3.08 -1.90
CA ALA A 76 19.88 2.73 -1.32
C ALA A 76 21.04 3.15 -2.24
N THR A 77 20.74 3.40 -3.50
CA THR A 77 21.66 3.99 -4.47
C THR A 77 21.16 5.36 -4.91
N PRO A 78 22.05 6.32 -5.27
CA PRO A 78 21.62 7.62 -5.77
C PRO A 78 20.67 7.46 -6.97
N PRO A 79 19.39 7.86 -6.85
CA PRO A 79 18.44 7.70 -7.94
C PRO A 79 18.67 8.77 -9.01
N ASP A 80 18.30 8.47 -10.24
CA ASP A 80 18.26 9.45 -11.32
C ASP A 80 17.05 10.39 -11.14
N PRO A 81 17.27 11.70 -10.87
CA PRO A 81 16.17 12.65 -10.65
C PRO A 81 15.20 12.78 -11.83
N ALA A 82 15.63 12.47 -13.06
CA ALA A 82 14.77 12.54 -14.24
C ALA A 82 13.71 11.43 -14.28
N SER A 83 13.97 10.31 -13.60
CA SER A 83 13.12 9.12 -13.64
C SER A 83 12.62 8.64 -12.28
N TYR A 84 13.06 9.28 -11.20
CA TYR A 84 12.68 8.93 -9.85
C TYR A 84 11.19 9.23 -9.58
N HIS A 85 10.52 8.29 -8.91
CA HIS A 85 9.16 8.46 -8.43
C HIS A 85 9.11 8.21 -6.92
N TRP A 86 8.33 9.00 -6.19
CA TRP A 86 8.26 8.94 -4.73
C TRP A 86 7.94 7.54 -4.20
N PHE A 87 7.05 6.77 -4.85
CA PHE A 87 6.72 5.40 -4.45
C PHE A 87 7.78 4.33 -4.77
N THR A 88 8.90 4.72 -5.38
CA THR A 88 9.95 3.79 -5.83
C THR A 88 11.20 3.88 -4.97
N GLY A 89 12.03 2.85 -5.04
CA GLY A 89 13.22 2.67 -4.22
C GLY A 89 12.98 1.71 -3.06
N ALA A 90 14.08 1.15 -2.54
CA ALA A 90 14.04 0.23 -1.42
C ALA A 90 13.31 0.80 -0.19
N GLY A 91 12.58 -0.04 0.53
CA GLY A 91 12.00 0.32 1.82
C GLY A 91 13.06 0.58 2.87
N MET A 92 12.84 1.58 3.72
CA MET A 92 13.59 1.76 4.97
C MET A 92 12.63 1.84 6.14
N VAL A 93 12.75 0.87 7.04
CA VAL A 93 11.97 0.83 8.27
C VAL A 93 12.71 1.58 9.36
N HIS A 94 12.04 2.56 9.94
CA HIS A 94 12.45 3.28 11.13
C HIS A 94 11.70 2.73 12.33
N GLY A 95 12.38 2.61 13.47
CA GLY A 95 11.77 2.18 14.72
C GLY A 95 12.25 3.00 15.91
N ILE A 96 11.34 3.30 16.82
CA ILE A 96 11.63 3.83 18.16
C ILE A 96 11.05 2.88 19.19
N ARG A 97 11.88 2.45 20.14
CA ARG A 97 11.48 1.56 21.23
C ARG A 97 11.34 2.35 22.52
N ILE A 98 10.17 2.26 23.16
CA ILE A 98 9.87 2.90 24.45
C ILE A 98 9.46 1.87 25.50
N ALA A 99 9.95 2.01 26.74
CA ALA A 99 9.50 1.27 27.92
C ALA A 99 9.89 1.98 29.20
N ASP A 100 9.10 1.78 30.26
CA ASP A 100 9.42 2.19 31.63
C ASP A 100 9.83 3.68 31.72
N GLY A 101 9.19 4.52 30.92
CA GLY A 101 9.42 5.97 30.86
C GLY A 101 10.67 6.39 30.07
N ARG A 102 11.29 5.48 29.32
CA ARG A 102 12.49 5.72 28.51
C ARG A 102 12.23 5.48 27.02
N ALA A 103 13.02 6.17 26.19
CA ALA A 103 13.18 5.86 24.78
C ALA A 103 14.52 5.13 24.60
N ASP A 104 14.46 3.81 24.58
CA ASP A 104 15.62 2.93 24.71
C ASP A 104 16.50 3.00 23.46
N TRP A 105 15.89 2.97 22.27
CA TRP A 105 16.63 3.09 21.01
C TRP A 105 15.80 3.67 19.86
N TYR A 106 16.53 4.25 18.90
CA TYR A 106 16.09 4.51 17.53
C TYR A 106 16.94 3.71 16.56
N ARG A 107 16.31 3.15 15.53
CA ARG A 107 16.99 2.43 14.44
C ARG A 107 16.35 2.72 13.10
N ASN A 108 17.15 2.72 12.05
CA ASN A 108 16.65 2.59 10.68
C ASN A 108 17.41 1.47 9.96
N ARG A 109 16.66 0.66 9.21
CA ARG A 109 17.18 -0.45 8.42
C ARG A 109 16.53 -0.45 7.04
N TRP A 110 17.33 -0.57 5.99
CA TRP A 110 16.78 -0.92 4.68
C TRP A 110 16.14 -2.30 4.74
N VAL A 111 15.03 -2.48 4.05
CA VAL A 111 14.52 -3.81 3.75
C VAL A 111 15.44 -4.44 2.72
N ARG A 112 16.03 -5.60 3.05
CA ARG A 112 17.06 -6.22 2.20
C ARG A 112 16.43 -6.81 0.94
N GLY A 113 16.50 -6.03 -0.13
CA GLY A 113 16.32 -6.47 -1.51
C GLY A 113 17.56 -6.21 -2.35
N SER A 114 17.47 -6.45 -3.67
CA SER A 114 18.58 -6.33 -4.63
C SER A 114 19.37 -5.03 -4.48
N GLU A 115 18.65 -3.90 -4.44
CA GLU A 115 19.26 -2.56 -4.41
C GLU A 115 20.06 -2.33 -3.13
N ALA A 116 19.45 -2.58 -1.97
CA ALA A 116 20.06 -2.35 -0.67
C ALA A 116 21.23 -3.31 -0.41
N CYS A 117 21.07 -4.60 -0.70
CA CYS A 117 22.14 -5.58 -0.55
C CYS A 117 23.35 -5.25 -1.45
N ALA A 118 23.12 -4.83 -2.70
CA ALA A 118 24.20 -4.40 -3.58
C ALA A 118 24.92 -3.16 -3.05
N ALA A 119 24.19 -2.17 -2.53
CA ALA A 119 24.77 -0.96 -1.94
C ALA A 119 25.57 -1.24 -0.66
N LEU A 120 25.12 -2.19 0.16
CA LEU A 120 25.76 -2.57 1.43
C LEU A 120 26.85 -3.64 1.27
N GLY A 121 26.96 -4.29 0.10
CA GLY A 121 27.87 -5.42 -0.11
C GLY A 121 27.44 -6.69 0.65
N GLU A 122 26.14 -6.85 0.90
CA GLU A 122 25.55 -7.96 1.66
C GLU A 122 24.98 -9.04 0.74
N PRO A 123 24.96 -10.31 1.16
CA PRO A 123 24.23 -11.35 0.43
C PRO A 123 22.71 -11.11 0.51
N LEU A 124 21.99 -11.61 -0.49
CA LEU A 124 20.53 -11.57 -0.47
C LEU A 124 19.98 -12.51 0.61
N PRO A 125 18.95 -12.09 1.38
CA PRO A 125 18.25 -12.96 2.31
C PRO A 125 17.47 -14.06 1.57
N PRO A 126 17.13 -15.18 2.25
CA PRO A 126 16.40 -16.28 1.65
C PRO A 126 14.92 -15.91 1.37
N GLY A 127 14.28 -16.73 0.53
CA GLY A 127 12.84 -16.66 0.25
C GLY A 127 12.49 -16.22 -1.17
N PRO A 128 11.22 -16.41 -1.59
CA PRO A 128 10.78 -16.03 -2.92
C PRO A 128 10.67 -14.52 -3.07
N ARG A 129 11.18 -14.01 -4.20
CA ARG A 129 11.26 -12.58 -4.50
C ARG A 129 10.76 -12.26 -5.90
N GLN A 130 10.34 -11.03 -6.10
CA GLN A 130 9.96 -10.48 -7.40
C GLN A 130 11.05 -9.52 -7.87
N ASP A 131 11.74 -9.84 -8.96
CA ASP A 131 12.82 -8.99 -9.47
C ASP A 131 12.36 -7.55 -9.70
N GLY A 132 13.11 -6.59 -9.14
CA GLY A 132 12.81 -5.16 -9.19
C GLY A 132 11.72 -4.69 -8.21
N PHE A 133 11.09 -5.59 -7.46
CA PHE A 133 10.00 -5.30 -6.51
C PHE A 133 10.19 -6.09 -5.20
N ASP A 134 11.41 -6.11 -4.68
CA ASP A 134 11.84 -7.01 -3.61
C ASP A 134 12.32 -6.28 -2.33
N ALA A 135 12.05 -4.98 -2.23
CA ALA A 135 12.32 -4.21 -1.02
C ALA A 135 11.05 -3.41 -0.62
N PRO A 136 10.03 -4.08 -0.04
CA PRO A 136 8.76 -3.45 0.30
C PRO A 136 8.89 -2.16 1.12
N ASN A 137 8.28 -1.07 0.65
CA ASN A 137 8.53 0.28 1.14
C ASN A 137 7.29 1.03 1.65
N THR A 138 6.09 0.43 1.56
CA THR A 138 4.84 1.17 1.78
C THR A 138 4.42 1.12 3.24
N ASN A 139 4.41 -0.06 3.85
CA ASN A 139 3.95 -0.24 5.23
C ASN A 139 4.82 -1.25 5.99
N VAL A 140 4.76 -1.18 7.32
CA VAL A 140 5.33 -2.14 8.25
C VAL A 140 4.26 -2.52 9.28
N VAL A 141 3.93 -3.81 9.35
CA VAL A 141 2.81 -4.31 10.14
C VAL A 141 3.22 -5.43 11.08
N GLY A 142 2.53 -5.52 12.22
CA GLY A 142 2.62 -6.66 13.12
C GLY A 142 1.54 -7.69 12.78
N LEU A 143 1.92 -8.93 12.47
CA LEU A 143 0.99 -10.03 12.18
C LEU A 143 1.46 -11.28 12.94
N ALA A 144 0.56 -11.89 13.74
CA ALA A 144 0.88 -13.06 14.56
C ALA A 144 2.15 -12.89 15.44
N GLY A 145 2.37 -11.70 16.00
CA GLY A 145 3.57 -11.38 16.79
C GLY A 145 4.86 -11.16 15.99
N ARG A 146 4.83 -11.34 14.68
CA ARG A 146 5.94 -11.10 13.74
C ARG A 146 5.84 -9.71 13.11
N THR A 147 6.93 -9.23 12.52
CA THR A 147 6.99 -7.90 11.87
C THR A 147 7.23 -8.07 10.38
N PHE A 148 6.37 -7.48 9.54
CA PHE A 148 6.48 -7.57 8.09
C PHE A 148 6.55 -6.20 7.43
N ALA A 149 7.52 -6.00 6.55
CA ALA A 149 7.48 -4.93 5.56
C ALA A 149 6.67 -5.41 4.34
N ILE A 150 5.71 -4.58 3.90
CA ILE A 150 4.76 -4.92 2.84
C ILE A 150 4.60 -3.76 1.85
N VAL A 151 4.25 -4.12 0.61
CA VAL A 151 4.07 -3.22 -0.53
C VAL A 151 2.96 -3.79 -1.40
N GLU A 152 2.30 -2.91 -2.15
CA GLU A 152 1.25 -3.28 -3.10
C GLU A 152 1.82 -3.77 -4.46
N ALA A 153 0.93 -4.02 -5.41
CA ALA A 153 1.22 -4.25 -6.83
C ALA A 153 2.08 -5.48 -7.21
N GLY A 154 2.48 -6.32 -6.24
CA GLY A 154 3.11 -7.62 -6.52
C GLY A 154 4.38 -7.96 -5.74
N GLY A 155 4.91 -7.05 -4.93
CA GLY A 155 6.03 -7.36 -4.03
C GLY A 155 5.63 -8.38 -2.97
N LYS A 156 6.56 -9.26 -2.57
CA LYS A 156 6.33 -10.24 -1.51
C LYS A 156 6.58 -9.60 -0.14
N PRO A 157 5.83 -9.99 0.92
CA PRO A 157 6.14 -9.55 2.27
C PRO A 157 7.56 -9.95 2.68
N VAL A 158 8.23 -9.08 3.44
CA VAL A 158 9.56 -9.35 3.99
C VAL A 158 9.49 -9.32 5.52
N GLU A 159 9.88 -10.41 6.15
CA GLU A 159 9.88 -10.54 7.62
C GLU A 159 11.11 -9.86 8.21
N LEU A 160 10.90 -9.11 9.28
CA LEU A 160 11.92 -8.39 10.02
C LEU A 160 11.99 -8.90 11.46
N ASP A 161 13.21 -8.94 12.01
CA ASP A 161 13.42 -9.25 13.42
C ASP A 161 13.02 -8.09 14.34
N TYR A 162 13.24 -8.27 15.64
CA TYR A 162 12.94 -7.24 16.64
C TYR A 162 13.75 -5.95 16.45
N GLU A 163 14.93 -6.08 15.86
CA GLU A 163 15.97 -5.08 15.69
C GLU A 163 15.92 -4.43 14.29
N LEU A 164 14.92 -4.82 13.49
CA LEU A 164 14.60 -4.40 12.10
C LEU A 164 15.48 -5.02 11.01
N SER A 165 16.32 -6.01 11.34
CA SER A 165 17.08 -6.74 10.33
C SER A 165 16.13 -7.63 9.52
N THR A 166 16.37 -7.75 8.22
CA THR A 166 15.60 -8.67 7.37
C THR A 166 15.95 -10.11 7.68
N ILE A 167 14.93 -10.90 8.01
CA ILE A 167 15.04 -12.35 8.22
C ILE A 167 14.96 -13.07 6.87
N ALA A 168 13.85 -12.87 6.15
CA ALA A 168 13.57 -13.55 4.88
C ALA A 168 12.48 -12.81 4.10
N HIS A 169 12.44 -13.05 2.78
CA HIS A 169 11.26 -12.77 1.98
C HIS A 169 10.24 -13.87 2.29
N ASN A 170 9.24 -13.53 3.09
CA ASN A 170 8.35 -14.51 3.69
C ASN A 170 6.90 -14.25 3.24
N PRO A 171 6.40 -14.95 2.20
CA PRO A 171 5.01 -14.86 1.77
C PRO A 171 4.10 -15.69 2.70
N PHE A 172 4.10 -15.34 3.99
CA PHE A 172 3.27 -15.99 5.02
C PHE A 172 3.49 -17.49 5.08
N ASP A 173 4.75 -17.89 5.24
CA ASP A 173 5.24 -19.26 5.37
C ASP A 173 4.88 -20.13 4.15
N GLY A 174 4.77 -19.49 2.98
CA GLY A 174 4.45 -20.12 1.71
C GLY A 174 2.96 -20.21 1.40
N THR A 175 2.08 -19.75 2.30
CA THR A 175 0.62 -19.80 2.09
C THR A 175 0.12 -18.74 1.11
N LEU A 176 0.85 -17.63 0.94
CA LEU A 176 0.52 -16.60 -0.05
C LEU A 176 1.05 -16.94 -1.44
N THR A 177 0.13 -17.17 -2.37
CA THR A 177 0.47 -17.51 -3.76
C THR A 177 0.77 -16.26 -4.60
N GLY A 178 -0.05 -15.21 -4.46
CA GLY A 178 -0.06 -14.02 -5.31
C GLY A 178 0.60 -12.77 -4.72
N ALA A 179 0.07 -11.62 -5.11
CA ALA A 179 0.42 -10.32 -4.53
C ALA A 179 -0.25 -10.16 -3.15
N TYR A 180 0.28 -9.24 -2.33
CA TYR A 180 -0.39 -8.81 -1.11
C TYR A 180 -0.66 -7.30 -1.14
N SER A 181 -1.46 -6.82 -0.20
CA SER A 181 -1.72 -5.40 -0.01
C SER A 181 -0.70 -4.78 0.94
N ALA A 182 -0.44 -3.48 0.79
CA ALA A 182 0.23 -2.69 1.82
C ALA A 182 -0.69 -2.29 2.98
N HIS A 183 -2.02 -2.46 2.82
CA HIS A 183 -3.03 -2.01 3.77
C HIS A 183 -3.98 -3.15 4.18
N PRO A 184 -3.48 -4.15 4.91
CA PRO A 184 -4.33 -5.18 5.50
C PRO A 184 -5.10 -4.63 6.72
N HIS A 185 -6.33 -5.10 6.91
CA HIS A 185 -7.20 -4.71 8.01
C HIS A 185 -7.53 -5.91 8.90
N LEU A 186 -7.20 -5.81 10.18
CA LEU A 186 -7.51 -6.81 11.20
C LEU A 186 -8.96 -6.66 11.67
N ASP A 187 -9.72 -7.75 11.63
CA ASP A 187 -10.97 -7.87 12.36
C ASP A 187 -10.66 -8.22 13.83
N PRO A 188 -10.96 -7.34 14.80
CA PRO A 188 -10.67 -7.59 16.21
C PRO A 188 -11.53 -8.70 16.84
N PHE A 189 -12.65 -9.11 16.23
CA PHE A 189 -13.55 -10.12 16.78
C PHE A 189 -13.14 -11.53 16.36
N THR A 190 -12.86 -11.72 15.07
CA THR A 190 -12.43 -13.02 14.53
C THR A 190 -10.92 -13.21 14.65
N GLY A 191 -10.14 -12.13 14.63
CA GLY A 191 -8.68 -12.16 14.50
C GLY A 191 -8.21 -12.45 13.08
N GLU A 192 -9.11 -12.45 12.10
CA GLU A 192 -8.78 -12.55 10.67
C GLU A 192 -8.26 -11.21 10.16
N THR A 193 -7.33 -11.25 9.21
CA THR A 193 -6.83 -10.06 8.54
C THR A 193 -7.23 -10.08 7.07
N HIS A 194 -7.96 -9.05 6.61
CA HIS A 194 -8.46 -8.95 5.24
C HIS A 194 -7.66 -7.93 4.44
N ALA A 195 -7.41 -8.24 3.18
CA ALA A 195 -6.72 -7.36 2.25
C ALA A 195 -7.33 -7.47 0.84
N ILE A 196 -7.36 -6.36 0.11
CA ILE A 196 -7.52 -6.38 -1.35
C ILE A 196 -6.15 -6.15 -1.98
N ALA A 197 -5.70 -7.13 -2.76
CA ALA A 197 -4.43 -7.10 -3.47
C ALA A 197 -4.65 -6.98 -4.99
N TYR A 198 -3.73 -6.33 -5.67
CA TYR A 198 -3.66 -6.30 -7.14
C TYR A 198 -2.23 -6.56 -7.60
N LYS A 199 -2.07 -6.89 -8.88
CA LYS A 199 -0.76 -7.16 -9.47
C LYS A 199 -0.63 -6.44 -10.80
N GLY A 200 0.46 -5.69 -10.99
CA GLY A 200 0.62 -4.85 -12.19
C GLY A 200 0.72 -5.60 -13.52
N ASP A 201 1.04 -6.89 -13.50
CA ASP A 201 1.07 -7.75 -14.70
C ASP A 201 -0.24 -8.55 -14.92
N ASN A 202 -1.26 -8.34 -14.09
CA ASN A 202 -2.56 -8.97 -14.23
C ASN A 202 -3.68 -7.91 -14.11
N PRO A 203 -4.01 -7.22 -15.22
CA PRO A 203 -4.95 -6.10 -15.19
C PRO A 203 -6.42 -6.53 -15.06
N ASN A 204 -6.72 -7.83 -15.12
CA ASN A 204 -8.09 -8.31 -15.21
C ASN A 204 -8.62 -8.87 -13.88
N ARG A 205 -7.81 -8.84 -12.82
CA ARG A 205 -8.15 -9.42 -11.52
C ARG A 205 -7.56 -8.62 -10.37
N VAL A 206 -8.33 -8.52 -9.30
CA VAL A 206 -7.85 -8.24 -7.95
C VAL A 206 -8.18 -9.43 -7.04
N TRP A 207 -7.61 -9.49 -5.84
CA TRP A 207 -7.78 -10.61 -4.92
C TRP A 207 -8.19 -10.15 -3.55
N HIS A 208 -9.24 -10.75 -3.01
CA HIS A 208 -9.50 -10.70 -1.58
C HIS A 208 -8.70 -11.79 -0.89
N VAL A 209 -7.71 -11.39 -0.09
CA VAL A 209 -6.82 -12.27 0.68
C VAL A 209 -7.22 -12.19 2.15
N VAL A 210 -7.37 -13.34 2.80
CA VAL A 210 -7.66 -13.44 4.24
C VAL A 210 -6.56 -14.23 4.93
N LEU A 211 -5.98 -13.64 5.97
CA LEU A 211 -5.09 -14.33 6.90
C LEU A 211 -5.83 -14.76 8.16
N ASP A 212 -5.46 -15.91 8.73
CA ASP A 212 -5.83 -16.28 10.09
C ASP A 212 -4.98 -15.57 11.15
N ARG A 213 -5.19 -15.94 12.42
CA ARG A 213 -4.50 -15.38 13.59
C ARG A 213 -2.99 -15.69 13.63
N ASP A 214 -2.55 -16.72 12.93
CA ASP A 214 -1.15 -17.14 12.82
C ASP A 214 -0.48 -16.55 11.57
N ALA A 215 -1.21 -15.68 10.85
CA ALA A 215 -0.82 -15.03 9.62
C ALA A 215 -0.61 -16.01 8.46
N HIS A 216 -1.41 -17.08 8.38
CA HIS A 216 -1.50 -17.93 7.21
C HIS A 216 -2.66 -17.51 6.31
N VAL A 217 -2.45 -17.51 4.99
CA VAL A 217 -3.54 -17.30 4.02
C VAL A 217 -4.50 -18.48 4.08
N ILE A 218 -5.73 -18.22 4.53
CA ILE A 218 -6.80 -19.21 4.60
C ILE A 218 -7.83 -19.05 3.47
N ARG A 219 -7.82 -17.90 2.78
CA ARG A 219 -8.71 -17.63 1.65
C ARG A 219 -8.08 -16.65 0.67
N GLU A 220 -8.22 -16.95 -0.62
CA GLU A 220 -7.82 -16.07 -1.71
C GLU A 220 -8.90 -16.11 -2.81
N VAL A 221 -9.66 -15.02 -2.98
CA VAL A 221 -10.76 -14.92 -3.95
C VAL A 221 -10.37 -13.98 -5.08
N ALA A 222 -10.23 -14.51 -6.29
CA ALA A 222 -9.92 -13.73 -7.47
C ALA A 222 -11.18 -13.06 -8.06
N ILE A 223 -11.25 -11.74 -7.99
CA ILE A 223 -12.39 -10.90 -8.40
C ILE A 223 -12.09 -10.29 -9.78
N PRO A 224 -12.96 -10.52 -10.79
CA PRO A 224 -12.79 -9.92 -12.11
C PRO A 224 -12.92 -8.40 -12.09
N VAL A 225 -11.97 -7.72 -12.74
CA VAL A 225 -11.97 -6.27 -13.01
C VAL A 225 -11.47 -6.03 -14.44
N SER A 226 -11.50 -4.78 -14.91
CA SER A 226 -10.89 -4.37 -16.19
C SER A 226 -9.82 -3.31 -15.97
N ASP A 227 -8.94 -3.12 -16.96
CA ASP A 227 -7.97 -2.01 -17.03
C ASP A 227 -6.87 -1.97 -15.95
N GLY A 228 -6.89 -2.87 -14.98
CA GLY A 228 -5.89 -2.97 -13.91
C GLY A 228 -5.97 -1.81 -12.92
N PRO A 229 -7.04 -1.72 -12.11
CA PRO A 229 -7.20 -0.68 -11.11
C PRO A 229 -6.09 -0.78 -10.04
N SER A 230 -5.53 0.37 -9.65
CA SER A 230 -4.69 0.48 -8.47
C SER A 230 -5.59 0.63 -7.24
N ILE A 231 -5.80 -0.49 -6.55
CA ILE A 231 -6.54 -0.51 -5.28
C ILE A 231 -5.54 -0.41 -4.14
N HIS A 232 -5.27 0.81 -3.70
CA HIS A 232 -4.25 1.08 -2.67
C HIS A 232 -4.63 0.50 -1.31
N ASP A 233 -5.89 0.66 -0.93
CA ASP A 233 -6.43 0.25 0.36
C ASP A 233 -7.83 -0.35 0.15
N CYS A 234 -8.34 -1.04 1.15
CA CYS A 234 -9.73 -1.47 1.24
C CYS A 234 -10.35 -0.97 2.55
N ALA A 235 -11.62 -1.29 2.77
CA ALA A 235 -12.23 -1.15 4.09
C ALA A 235 -12.93 -2.47 4.46
N ILE A 236 -13.04 -2.73 5.76
CA ILE A 236 -13.81 -3.86 6.28
C ILE A 236 -14.98 -3.35 7.12
N HIS A 237 -16.13 -3.95 6.90
CA HIS A 237 -17.35 -3.85 7.70
C HIS A 237 -17.67 -5.24 8.26
N GLU A 238 -18.48 -5.38 9.32
CA GLU A 238 -18.82 -6.66 9.96
C GLU A 238 -19.12 -7.79 8.94
N HIS A 239 -19.89 -7.49 7.90
CA HIS A 239 -20.30 -8.48 6.90
C HIS A 239 -19.56 -8.41 5.57
N TYR A 240 -18.91 -7.28 5.26
CA TYR A 240 -18.38 -7.01 3.91
C TYR A 240 -16.93 -6.55 3.91
N VAL A 241 -16.22 -6.88 2.84
CA VAL A 241 -15.00 -6.18 2.42
C VAL A 241 -15.38 -5.23 1.29
N LEU A 242 -14.97 -3.98 1.38
CA LEU A 242 -15.21 -2.95 0.37
C LEU A 242 -14.03 -2.90 -0.60
N ILE A 243 -14.35 -2.95 -1.89
CA ILE A 243 -13.39 -2.97 -3.01
C ILE A 243 -13.53 -1.65 -3.77
N PHE A 244 -12.48 -0.83 -3.80
CA PHE A 244 -12.49 0.46 -4.49
C PHE A 244 -11.97 0.32 -5.94
N ASP A 245 -12.83 -0.13 -6.85
CA ASP A 245 -12.53 -0.23 -8.29
C ASP A 245 -12.69 1.15 -8.95
N LEU A 246 -11.61 1.92 -8.93
CA LEU A 246 -11.61 3.36 -9.21
C LEU A 246 -10.68 3.74 -10.38
N PRO A 247 -10.86 4.93 -11.00
CA PRO A 247 -10.27 5.28 -12.29
C PRO A 247 -8.76 5.55 -12.33
N VAL A 248 -7.97 5.12 -11.33
CA VAL A 248 -6.50 5.09 -11.47
C VAL A 248 -6.11 3.67 -11.87
N THR A 249 -5.78 3.49 -13.14
CA THR A 249 -5.56 2.18 -13.74
C THR A 249 -4.17 2.07 -14.36
N PHE A 250 -3.76 0.85 -14.69
CA PHE A 250 -2.49 0.60 -15.35
C PHE A 250 -2.44 1.28 -16.72
N SER A 251 -1.34 1.98 -17.01
CA SER A 251 -1.14 2.75 -18.23
C SER A 251 0.04 2.23 -19.02
N MET A 252 -0.24 1.44 -20.06
CA MET A 252 0.78 0.97 -21.01
C MET A 252 1.55 2.13 -21.66
N LYS A 253 0.88 3.26 -21.93
CA LYS A 253 1.51 4.48 -22.45
C LYS A 253 2.59 5.01 -21.50
N ARG A 254 2.31 5.06 -20.19
CA ARG A 254 3.31 5.51 -19.20
C ARG A 254 4.43 4.51 -19.01
N LEU A 255 4.13 3.22 -19.01
CA LEU A 255 5.16 2.18 -18.97
C LEU A 255 6.13 2.35 -20.15
N ILE A 256 5.60 2.41 -21.38
CA ILE A 256 6.43 2.58 -22.58
C ILE A 256 7.22 3.89 -22.53
N ALA A 257 6.63 4.97 -22.03
CA ALA A 257 7.33 6.25 -21.86
C ALA A 257 8.44 6.21 -20.79
N GLY A 258 8.58 5.12 -20.03
CA GLY A 258 9.68 4.89 -19.09
C GLY A 258 9.37 5.26 -17.63
N TYR A 259 8.16 5.71 -17.31
CA TYR A 259 7.79 6.05 -15.93
C TYR A 259 7.85 4.81 -15.04
N ALA A 260 8.57 4.91 -13.91
CA ALA A 260 8.74 3.81 -12.96
C ALA A 260 7.43 3.44 -12.22
N PHE A 261 6.47 4.37 -12.14
CA PHE A 261 5.12 4.13 -11.66
C PHE A 261 4.11 4.28 -12.81
N PRO A 262 3.72 3.18 -13.49
CA PRO A 262 2.94 3.24 -14.72
C PRO A 262 1.42 3.22 -14.47
N TYR A 263 0.93 3.93 -13.46
CA TYR A 263 -0.51 4.12 -13.22
C TYR A 263 -0.92 5.56 -13.51
N ALA A 264 -2.15 5.75 -13.98
CA ALA A 264 -2.69 7.07 -14.26
C ALA A 264 -4.21 7.08 -14.19
N TRP A 265 -4.76 8.29 -14.06
CA TRP A 265 -6.18 8.53 -14.25
C TRP A 265 -6.64 8.10 -15.65
N ASN A 266 -7.68 7.28 -15.70
CA ASN A 266 -8.34 6.76 -16.89
C ASN A 266 -9.82 7.15 -16.84
N ALA A 267 -10.17 8.24 -17.53
CA ALA A 267 -11.54 8.78 -17.53
C ALA A 267 -12.59 7.83 -18.11
N GLU A 268 -12.18 6.82 -18.89
CA GLU A 268 -13.08 5.83 -19.49
C GLU A 268 -13.37 4.64 -18.55
N HIS A 269 -12.63 4.52 -17.44
CA HIS A 269 -12.83 3.43 -16.49
C HIS A 269 -14.02 3.74 -15.54
N PRO A 270 -15.07 2.91 -15.50
CA PRO A 270 -16.22 3.14 -14.63
C PRO A 270 -15.84 3.04 -13.15
N ALA A 271 -16.05 4.11 -12.39
CA ALA A 271 -15.85 4.09 -10.93
C ALA A 271 -16.98 3.33 -10.24
N ARG A 272 -16.62 2.40 -9.35
CA ARG A 272 -17.58 1.61 -8.57
C ARG A 272 -16.98 1.09 -7.27
N VAL A 273 -17.84 0.86 -6.28
CA VAL A 273 -17.48 0.22 -5.02
C VAL A 273 -18.10 -1.17 -4.98
N GLY A 274 -17.28 -2.19 -4.74
CA GLY A 274 -17.71 -3.57 -4.58
C GLY A 274 -17.94 -3.89 -3.11
N LEU A 275 -19.12 -4.42 -2.77
CA LEU A 275 -19.41 -4.99 -1.46
C LEU A 275 -19.31 -6.52 -1.59
N LEU A 276 -18.23 -7.10 -1.10
CA LEU A 276 -18.01 -8.54 -1.09
C LEU A 276 -18.33 -9.09 0.30
N PRO A 277 -19.31 -10.00 0.47
CA PRO A 277 -19.47 -10.72 1.73
C PRO A 277 -18.14 -11.35 2.15
N ARG A 278 -17.73 -11.21 3.41
CA ARG A 278 -16.38 -11.64 3.87
C ARG A 278 -16.06 -13.11 3.57
N THR A 279 -17.08 -13.96 3.54
CA THR A 279 -16.98 -15.40 3.23
C THR A 279 -17.46 -15.75 1.82
N GLY A 280 -17.89 -14.76 1.03
CA GLY A 280 -18.42 -14.89 -0.32
C GLY A 280 -17.35 -15.06 -1.39
N GLY A 281 -17.76 -15.54 -2.56
CA GLY A 281 -16.95 -15.63 -3.77
C GLY A 281 -17.09 -14.42 -4.68
N ALA A 282 -16.34 -14.40 -5.79
CA ALA A 282 -16.34 -13.28 -6.74
C ALA A 282 -17.72 -13.00 -7.36
N GLY A 283 -18.60 -14.01 -7.47
CA GLY A 283 -19.97 -13.83 -7.97
C GLY A 283 -20.92 -13.16 -6.98
N ASP A 284 -20.53 -13.06 -5.71
CA ASP A 284 -21.33 -12.47 -4.64
C ASP A 284 -21.05 -10.98 -4.46
N VAL A 285 -20.13 -10.41 -5.25
CA VAL A 285 -19.80 -8.98 -5.17
C VAL A 285 -20.97 -8.16 -5.70
N VAL A 286 -21.51 -7.29 -4.85
CA VAL A 286 -22.47 -6.27 -5.26
C VAL A 286 -21.70 -5.02 -5.67
N TRP A 287 -21.74 -4.68 -6.96
CA TRP A 287 -21.09 -3.48 -7.49
C TRP A 287 -22.04 -2.29 -7.47
N VAL A 288 -21.65 -1.22 -6.77
CA VAL A 288 -22.38 0.04 -6.70
C VAL A 288 -21.63 1.09 -7.52
N PRO A 289 -22.21 1.59 -8.63
CA PRO A 289 -21.61 2.68 -9.40
C PRO A 289 -21.47 3.95 -8.54
N VAL A 290 -20.37 4.69 -8.73
CA VAL A 290 -20.14 5.98 -8.09
C VAL A 290 -19.62 7.00 -9.09
N ASP A 291 -19.74 8.29 -8.76
CA ASP A 291 -19.08 9.32 -9.56
C ASP A 291 -17.55 9.14 -9.53
N PRO A 292 -16.84 9.41 -10.64
CA PRO A 292 -15.39 9.24 -10.73
C PRO A 292 -14.64 9.96 -9.60
N CYS A 293 -13.97 9.18 -8.75
CA CYS A 293 -13.14 9.65 -7.65
C CYS A 293 -11.96 8.70 -7.41
N TYR A 294 -11.03 9.05 -6.53
CA TYR A 294 -9.98 8.13 -6.10
C TYR A 294 -9.83 8.14 -4.58
N VAL A 295 -9.80 6.95 -3.98
CA VAL A 295 -9.64 6.75 -2.54
C VAL A 295 -8.27 6.13 -2.29
N PHE A 296 -7.40 6.87 -1.59
CA PHE A 296 -6.12 6.33 -1.11
C PHE A 296 -6.32 5.48 0.14
N HIS A 297 -6.56 6.13 1.28
CA HIS A 297 -6.83 5.40 2.54
C HIS A 297 -8.17 5.86 3.07
N PRO A 298 -9.14 4.95 3.24
CA PRO A 298 -10.36 5.25 3.96
C PRO A 298 -10.04 5.58 5.41
N ALA A 299 -10.77 6.54 5.97
CA ALA A 299 -10.78 6.78 7.40
C ALA A 299 -11.66 5.72 8.07
N ASN A 300 -11.42 5.46 9.36
CA ASN A 300 -12.40 4.69 10.13
C ASN A 300 -13.61 5.58 10.46
N ALA A 301 -14.79 5.00 10.38
CA ALA A 301 -16.04 5.57 10.86
C ALA A 301 -16.78 4.47 11.62
N PHE A 302 -17.37 4.81 12.77
CA PHE A 302 -18.11 3.84 13.58
C PHE A 302 -19.35 4.47 14.19
N GLU A 303 -20.34 3.63 14.48
CA GLU A 303 -21.53 4.00 15.22
C GLU A 303 -21.28 3.87 16.73
N THR A 304 -21.69 4.89 17.47
CA THR A 304 -21.65 4.90 18.94
C THR A 304 -22.93 4.28 19.52
N ALA A 305 -22.89 3.85 20.78
CA ALA A 305 -24.04 3.20 21.42
C ALA A 305 -25.31 4.07 21.50
N ASP A 306 -25.20 5.39 21.32
CA ASP A 306 -26.33 6.32 21.25
C ASP A 306 -26.74 6.67 19.80
N GLY A 307 -26.25 5.91 18.81
CA GLY A 307 -26.61 6.02 17.40
C GLY A 307 -25.88 7.12 16.64
N ARG A 308 -24.91 7.83 17.25
CA ARG A 308 -24.12 8.83 16.53
C ARG A 308 -23.02 8.17 15.70
N ILE A 309 -22.83 8.65 14.48
CA ILE A 309 -21.72 8.26 13.62
C ILE A 309 -20.53 9.17 13.92
N VAL A 310 -19.40 8.56 14.28
CA VAL A 310 -18.13 9.26 14.49
C VAL A 310 -17.19 8.93 13.35
N VAL A 311 -16.80 9.95 12.58
CA VAL A 311 -15.74 9.85 11.59
C VAL A 311 -14.45 10.39 12.17
N PHE A 312 -13.39 9.60 12.10
CA PHE A 312 -12.11 10.02 12.67
C PHE A 312 -11.40 11.05 11.77
N ARG A 313 -11.31 12.30 12.24
CA ARG A 313 -10.57 13.43 11.62
C ARG A 313 -10.82 13.55 10.10
N PRO A 314 -12.06 13.74 9.65
CA PRO A 314 -12.39 13.78 8.21
C PRO A 314 -11.71 14.94 7.48
N ASP A 315 -11.53 16.08 8.16
CA ASP A 315 -10.80 17.27 7.71
C ASP A 315 -9.33 16.96 7.41
N GLU A 316 -8.65 16.26 8.31
CA GLU A 316 -7.23 15.92 8.15
C GLU A 316 -7.03 14.83 7.09
N ASN A 317 -8.02 13.95 6.93
CA ASN A 317 -8.05 12.99 5.82
C ASN A 317 -8.24 13.71 4.48
N ALA A 318 -9.09 14.74 4.41
CA ALA A 318 -9.24 15.57 3.20
C ALA A 318 -7.92 16.25 2.82
N LEU A 319 -7.21 16.84 3.80
CA LEU A 319 -5.88 17.44 3.58
C LEU A 319 -4.81 16.40 3.22
N ARG A 320 -4.90 15.18 3.76
CA ARG A 320 -4.02 14.08 3.34
C ARG A 320 -4.30 13.68 1.89
N LEU A 321 -5.57 13.58 1.51
CA LEU A 321 -5.98 13.21 0.15
C LEU A 321 -5.45 14.20 -0.89
N GLN A 322 -5.56 15.52 -0.66
CA GLN A 322 -4.98 16.51 -1.55
C GLN A 322 -3.48 16.28 -1.78
N ARG A 323 -2.72 16.12 -0.68
CA ARG A 323 -1.28 15.83 -0.74
C ARG A 323 -0.97 14.51 -1.46
N SER A 324 -1.81 13.49 -1.30
CA SER A 324 -1.66 12.22 -2.03
C SER A 324 -1.92 12.40 -3.52
N CYS A 325 -2.98 13.11 -3.91
CA CYS A 325 -3.30 13.41 -5.31
C CYS A 325 -2.14 14.15 -6.00
N GLU A 326 -1.59 15.17 -5.36
CA GLU A 326 -0.41 15.91 -5.85
C GLU A 326 0.80 14.97 -6.05
N ARG A 327 1.05 14.08 -5.07
CA ARG A 327 2.19 13.15 -5.10
C ARG A 327 2.10 12.11 -6.22
N ILE A 328 0.91 11.79 -6.71
CA ILE A 328 0.70 10.85 -7.82
C ILE A 328 0.25 11.53 -9.12
N PHE A 329 0.34 12.86 -9.21
CA PHE A 329 0.03 13.64 -10.41
C PHE A 329 -1.41 13.46 -10.92
N ILE A 330 -2.39 13.37 -10.01
CA ILE A 330 -3.82 13.47 -10.35
C ILE A 330 -4.40 14.77 -9.78
N PRO A 331 -5.45 15.35 -10.40
CA PRO A 331 -6.08 16.57 -9.89
C PRO A 331 -6.48 16.43 -8.41
N PRO A 332 -6.06 17.35 -7.52
CA PRO A 332 -6.47 17.31 -6.12
C PRO A 332 -7.98 17.49 -6.00
N VAL A 333 -8.60 16.66 -5.15
CA VAL A 333 -10.02 16.82 -4.79
C VAL A 333 -10.14 17.93 -3.75
N PRO A 334 -10.93 19.00 -3.99
CA PRO A 334 -11.18 20.04 -2.99
C PRO A 334 -11.67 19.45 -1.67
N THR A 335 -11.19 20.02 -0.56
CA THR A 335 -11.50 19.55 0.80
C THR A 335 -13.00 19.57 1.09
N GLU A 336 -13.70 20.58 0.57
CA GLU A 336 -15.13 20.79 0.78
C GLU A 336 -15.95 19.70 0.06
N ILE A 337 -15.53 19.34 -1.16
CA ILE A 337 -16.16 18.26 -1.93
C ILE A 337 -15.95 16.92 -1.24
N PHE A 338 -14.75 16.67 -0.70
CA PHE A 338 -14.48 15.46 0.07
C PHE A 338 -15.37 15.40 1.32
N LEU A 339 -15.45 16.47 2.10
CA LEU A 339 -16.26 16.53 3.32
C LEU A 339 -17.75 16.37 3.03
N GLU A 340 -18.28 17.05 2.01
CA GLU A 340 -19.66 16.87 1.56
C GLU A 340 -19.92 15.43 1.13
N GLY A 341 -18.96 14.81 0.43
CA GLY A 341 -19.02 13.39 0.04
C GLY A 341 -19.10 12.46 1.25
N VAL A 342 -18.31 12.71 2.30
CA VAL A 342 -18.35 11.97 3.57
C VAL A 342 -19.72 12.13 4.23
N GLU A 343 -20.24 13.35 4.35
CA GLU A 343 -21.56 13.61 4.94
C GLU A 343 -22.69 12.93 4.17
N ARG A 344 -22.68 13.04 2.83
CA ARG A 344 -23.67 12.39 1.96
C ARG A 344 -23.60 10.87 2.06
N ALA A 345 -22.41 10.29 2.11
CA ALA A 345 -22.23 8.85 2.26
C ALA A 345 -22.79 8.37 3.61
N ILE A 346 -22.59 9.12 4.69
CA ILE A 346 -23.19 8.80 6.00
C ILE A 346 -24.73 8.89 5.90
N ALA A 347 -25.26 9.98 5.35
CA ALA A 347 -26.70 10.19 5.22
C ALA A 347 -27.38 9.09 4.39
N ALA A 348 -26.76 8.67 3.29
CA ALA A 348 -27.28 7.61 2.43
C ALA A 348 -27.33 6.24 3.14
N ASN A 349 -26.32 5.91 3.96
CA ASN A 349 -26.29 4.66 4.72
C ASN A 349 -27.24 4.67 5.93
N LEU A 350 -27.59 5.85 6.47
CA LEU A 350 -28.61 5.99 7.52
C LEU A 350 -30.04 5.76 6.98
N ILE A 351 -30.28 6.01 5.70
CA ILE A 351 -31.60 5.85 5.07
C ILE A 351 -31.96 4.36 4.86
N THR A 352 -30.98 3.46 4.87
CA THR A 352 -31.19 2.06 4.50
C THR A 352 -31.60 1.11 5.61
N ASP A 353 -31.76 1.51 6.88
CA ASP A 353 -32.33 0.54 7.85
C ASP A 353 -33.12 1.02 9.08
N LEU A 354 -33.06 2.26 9.58
CA LEU A 354 -33.76 2.58 10.83
C LEU A 354 -34.23 4.04 10.85
N GLY A 355 -35.56 4.24 10.80
CA GLY A 355 -36.20 5.55 10.85
C GLY A 355 -35.94 6.34 12.13
N TYR A 356 -34.74 6.93 12.26
CA TYR A 356 -34.39 7.88 13.30
C TYR A 356 -34.31 9.31 12.75
N PRO A 357 -34.92 10.29 13.44
CA PRO A 357 -34.81 11.69 13.05
C PRO A 357 -33.40 12.23 13.33
N VAL A 358 -32.82 12.88 12.32
CA VAL A 358 -31.53 13.57 12.37
C VAL A 358 -31.60 14.73 13.36
N ARG A 359 -30.59 14.84 14.25
CA ARG A 359 -30.23 16.06 14.98
C ARG A 359 -28.75 16.33 14.86
#